data_AF-A0A970QF88-F1
#
_entry.id   AF-A0A970QF88-F1
#
_cell.length_a   1.000
_cell.length_b   1.000
_cell.length_c   1.000
_cell.angle_alpha   90.00
_cell.angle_beta   90.00
_cell.angle_gamma   90.00
#
_symmetry.space_group_name_H-M   'P 1'
#
loop_
_entity.id
_entity.type
_entity.pdbx_description
1 polymer ?
#
loop_
_entity_poly.entity_id
_entity_poly.type
_entity_poly.pdbx_seq_one_letter_code
_entity_poly.pdbx_strand_id
1 'polypeptide(L)'
;MTDLRSGNAPNLGPNDGALLLHIHGCGYRDFRPSVQTAFALFRRQRFFAAGPWDEPAYWLGIHADNPSPHTVALSDCGKASQLLPGGYVIMADTDFWGMLCFPMFRFRPGHNDVFHFDLWCNGENICRDDGSYSYYHRIATMLAILDRQKPTIRQASMMVNRCQG
;
A
#
# COMPACT_ATOMS: atom_id res chain seq x y z
N MET A 1 -3.42 -6.20 6.80
CA MET A 1 -2.14 -5.59 6.34
C MET A 1 -2.38 -4.31 5.55
N THR A 2 -3.49 -4.19 4.82
CA THR A 2 -3.94 -2.94 4.18
C THR A 2 -4.02 -1.78 5.17
N ASP A 3 -3.53 -0.61 4.76
CA ASP A 3 -3.71 0.65 5.46
C ASP A 3 -5.16 1.14 5.32
N LEU A 4 -5.76 1.57 6.43
CA LEU A 4 -7.18 1.89 6.47
C LEU A 4 -7.48 3.28 5.90
N ARG A 5 -6.49 4.19 5.93
CA ARG A 5 -6.65 5.56 5.42
C ARG A 5 -6.45 5.57 3.91
N SER A 6 -5.32 5.03 3.43
CA SER A 6 -4.96 5.09 2.01
C SER A 6 -5.48 3.91 1.19
N GLY A 7 -5.86 2.80 1.82
CA GLY A 7 -6.19 1.55 1.10
C GLY A 7 -4.96 0.82 0.53
N ASN A 8 -3.77 1.37 0.77
CA ASN A 8 -2.52 0.83 0.24
C ASN A 8 -2.02 -0.34 1.09
N ALA A 9 -1.15 -1.18 0.53
CA ALA A 9 -0.59 -2.34 1.19
C ALA A 9 0.91 -2.48 0.91
N PRO A 10 1.64 -3.24 1.74
CA PRO A 10 3.01 -3.64 1.47
C PRO A 10 3.14 -4.28 0.08
N ASN A 11 4.21 -3.96 -0.63
CA ASN A 11 4.52 -4.59 -1.92
C ASN A 11 5.44 -5.77 -1.64
N LEU A 12 4.95 -6.99 -1.74
CA LEU A 12 5.71 -8.19 -1.40
C LEU A 12 5.79 -9.13 -2.59
N GLY A 13 6.99 -9.59 -2.88
CA GLY A 13 7.26 -10.51 -3.98
C GLY A 13 7.03 -9.89 -5.37
N PRO A 14 6.87 -10.73 -6.41
CA PRO A 14 6.65 -10.26 -7.76
C PRO A 14 5.31 -9.53 -7.86
N ASN A 15 5.37 -8.26 -8.27
CA ASN A 15 4.20 -7.48 -8.61
C ASN A 15 4.39 -6.91 -10.02
N ASP A 16 3.57 -7.37 -10.95
CA ASP A 16 3.62 -7.02 -12.38
C ASP A 16 2.61 -5.92 -12.77
N GLY A 17 1.86 -5.39 -11.81
CA GLY A 17 0.83 -4.39 -12.10
C GLY A 17 -0.51 -4.96 -12.55
N ALA A 18 -0.70 -6.28 -12.57
CA ALA A 18 -1.95 -6.86 -13.06
C ALA A 18 -3.13 -6.58 -12.12
N LEU A 19 -4.19 -5.96 -12.65
CA LEU A 19 -5.50 -5.86 -12.03
C LEU A 19 -6.50 -6.65 -12.89
N LEU A 20 -6.78 -7.89 -12.50
CA LEU A 20 -7.53 -8.83 -13.34
C LEU A 20 -8.95 -8.35 -13.69
N LEU A 21 -9.62 -7.68 -12.74
CA LEU A 21 -10.98 -7.17 -12.90
C LEU A 21 -11.00 -5.66 -12.68
N HIS A 22 -11.02 -4.90 -13.77
CA HIS A 22 -11.13 -3.44 -13.76
C HIS A 22 -12.60 -3.00 -13.64
N ILE A 23 -13.24 -3.32 -12.52
CA ILE A 23 -14.66 -3.00 -12.26
C ILE A 23 -14.84 -1.96 -11.14
N HIS A 24 -13.82 -1.13 -10.91
CA HIS A 24 -13.88 0.01 -10.02
C HIS A 24 -13.00 1.18 -10.49
N GLY A 25 -13.35 2.40 -10.09
CA GLY A 25 -12.56 3.61 -10.38
C GLY A 25 -11.41 3.91 -9.40
N CYS A 26 -11.22 3.10 -8.35
CA CYS A 26 -10.16 3.33 -7.36
C CYS A 26 -8.76 3.18 -7.97
N GLY A 27 -7.76 3.87 -7.38
CA GLY A 27 -6.38 3.81 -7.84
C GLY A 27 -5.79 2.39 -7.75
N TYR A 28 -4.80 2.08 -8.60
CA TYR A 28 -4.20 0.74 -8.69
C TYR A 28 -3.72 0.18 -7.35
N ARG A 29 -3.12 1.02 -6.49
CA ARG A 29 -2.63 0.61 -5.17
C ARG A 29 -3.69 0.64 -4.07
N ASP A 30 -4.93 0.99 -4.40
CA ASP A 30 -6.03 0.97 -3.45
C ASP A 30 -6.68 -0.42 -3.46
N PHE A 31 -6.42 -1.19 -2.42
CA PHE A 31 -6.92 -2.55 -2.24
C PHE A 31 -8.26 -2.60 -1.50
N ARG A 32 -8.84 -1.44 -1.12
CA ARG A 32 -10.16 -1.39 -0.47
C ARG A 32 -11.25 -2.09 -1.30
N PRO A 33 -11.31 -1.98 -2.63
CA PRO A 33 -12.33 -2.67 -3.42
C PRO A 33 -12.25 -4.20 -3.30
N SER A 34 -11.04 -4.76 -3.32
CA SER A 34 -10.83 -6.21 -3.15
C SER A 34 -11.21 -6.67 -1.74
N VAL A 35 -10.78 -5.93 -0.71
CA VAL A 35 -11.08 -6.26 0.69
C VAL A 35 -12.58 -6.16 0.95
N GLN A 36 -13.23 -5.08 0.51
CA GLN A 36 -14.66 -4.85 0.68
C GLN A 36 -15.47 -5.97 0.03
N THR A 37 -15.12 -6.34 -1.20
CA THR A 37 -15.80 -7.42 -1.95
C THR A 37 -15.61 -8.78 -1.26
N ALA A 38 -14.40 -9.08 -0.78
CA ALA A 38 -14.14 -10.30 -0.03
C ALA A 38 -14.94 -10.38 1.27
N PHE A 39 -15.06 -9.27 2.01
CA PHE A 39 -15.89 -9.21 3.21
C PHE A 39 -17.37 -9.38 2.90
N ALA A 40 -17.88 -8.73 1.86
CA ALA A 40 -19.25 -8.91 1.43
C ALA A 40 -19.54 -10.37 1.05
N LEU A 41 -18.62 -11.01 0.31
CA LEU A 41 -18.76 -12.39 -0.15
C LEU A 41 -18.68 -13.41 0.98
N PHE A 42 -17.64 -13.34 1.82
CA PHE A 42 -17.35 -14.40 2.80
C PHE A 42 -17.94 -14.13 4.19
N ARG A 43 -18.22 -12.86 4.52
CA ARG A 43 -18.72 -12.46 5.85
C ARG A 43 -20.10 -11.83 5.81
N ARG A 44 -20.70 -11.60 4.63
CA ARG A 44 -21.99 -10.90 4.46
C ARG A 44 -22.02 -9.54 5.16
N GLN A 45 -20.86 -8.89 5.26
CA GLN A 45 -20.63 -7.65 5.99
C GLN A 45 -19.75 -6.71 5.16
N ARG A 46 -19.86 -5.42 5.42
CA ARG A 46 -18.93 -4.41 4.91
C ARG A 46 -17.77 -4.22 5.88
N PHE A 47 -16.55 -4.07 5.35
CA PHE A 47 -15.37 -3.78 6.17
C PHE A 47 -15.15 -2.27 6.30
N PHE A 48 -15.20 -1.56 5.19
CA PHE A 48 -15.16 -0.10 5.11
C PHE A 48 -16.57 0.48 5.08
N ALA A 49 -16.69 1.76 5.46
CA ALA A 49 -17.89 2.56 5.23
C ALA A 49 -18.24 2.60 3.73
N ALA A 50 -19.47 2.99 3.40
CA ALA A 50 -19.89 3.05 2.00
C ALA A 50 -18.99 4.01 1.19
N GLY A 51 -18.60 3.60 -0.02
CA GLY A 51 -17.69 4.38 -0.86
C GLY A 51 -17.40 3.75 -2.23
N PRO A 52 -16.50 4.33 -3.03
CA PRO A 52 -16.19 3.84 -4.38
C PRO A 52 -15.69 2.38 -4.43
N TRP A 53 -15.15 1.88 -3.31
CA TRP A 53 -14.73 0.48 -3.17
C TRP A 53 -15.89 -0.52 -3.10
N ASP A 54 -17.15 -0.08 -3.05
CA ASP A 54 -18.32 -0.98 -3.13
C ASP A 54 -18.66 -1.38 -4.58
N GLU A 55 -18.11 -0.70 -5.60
CA GLU A 55 -18.41 -0.92 -7.02
C GLU A 55 -18.24 -2.39 -7.47
N PRO A 56 -17.15 -3.12 -7.13
CA PRO A 56 -16.99 -4.48 -7.62
C PRO A 56 -18.03 -5.44 -7.05
N ALA A 57 -18.36 -5.31 -5.76
CA ALA A 57 -19.38 -6.13 -5.13
C ALA A 57 -20.75 -5.89 -5.77
N TYR A 58 -21.08 -4.63 -6.08
CA TYR A 58 -22.30 -4.27 -6.79
C TYR A 58 -22.38 -4.93 -8.17
N TRP A 59 -21.34 -4.80 -9.01
CA TRP A 59 -21.33 -5.38 -10.36
C TRP A 59 -21.39 -6.91 -10.37
N LEU A 60 -20.83 -7.55 -9.34
CA LEU A 60 -20.86 -9.00 -9.18
C LEU A 60 -22.15 -9.52 -8.54
N GLY A 61 -23.10 -8.64 -8.17
CA GLY A 61 -24.34 -9.04 -7.49
C GLY A 61 -24.11 -9.57 -6.07
N ILE A 62 -23.01 -9.16 -5.43
CA ILE A 62 -22.65 -9.56 -4.07
C ILE A 62 -23.24 -8.54 -3.10
N HIS A 63 -24.14 -9.01 -2.25
CA HIS A 63 -24.81 -8.19 -1.25
C HIS A 63 -24.27 -8.47 0.14
N ALA A 64 -23.91 -7.39 0.85
CA ALA A 64 -23.68 -7.42 2.29
C ALA A 64 -24.99 -7.04 2.98
N ASP A 65 -25.52 -7.96 3.78
CA ASP A 65 -26.85 -7.81 4.41
C ASP A 65 -26.80 -6.91 5.65
N ASN A 66 -25.62 -6.81 6.28
CA ASN A 66 -25.41 -5.99 7.45
C ASN A 66 -24.65 -4.70 7.09
N PRO A 67 -25.10 -3.53 7.59
CA PRO A 67 -24.27 -2.33 7.59
C PRO A 67 -22.94 -2.63 8.32
N SER A 68 -21.87 -1.91 7.99
CA SER A 68 -20.56 -2.22 8.57
C SER A 68 -20.70 -2.24 10.10
N PRO A 69 -20.39 -3.37 10.77
CA PRO A 69 -20.60 -3.49 12.23
C PRO A 69 -19.73 -2.50 13.01
N HIS A 70 -18.79 -1.88 12.32
CA HIS A 70 -18.01 -0.78 12.81
C HIS A 70 -18.02 0.28 11.70
N THR A 71 -18.60 1.45 11.97
CA THR A 71 -17.94 2.67 11.50
C THR A 71 -16.66 2.65 12.29
N VAL A 72 -15.66 1.94 11.78
CA VAL A 72 -14.34 2.03 12.35
C VAL A 72 -13.95 3.46 12.04
N ALA A 73 -14.20 4.38 12.98
CA ALA A 73 -13.52 5.65 12.93
C ALA A 73 -12.06 5.27 12.71
N LEU A 74 -11.42 5.78 11.67
CA LEU A 74 -10.04 5.44 11.33
C LEU A 74 -9.07 5.60 12.54
N SER A 75 -9.54 6.26 13.60
CA SER A 75 -8.95 6.39 14.93
C SER A 75 -8.99 5.13 15.82
N ASP A 76 -10.02 4.29 15.75
CA ASP A 76 -10.31 3.28 16.80
C ASP A 76 -9.85 1.86 16.42
N CYS A 77 -9.25 1.72 15.24
CA CYS A 77 -8.66 0.50 14.70
C CYS A 77 -7.15 0.64 14.55
N GLY A 78 -6.52 1.25 15.56
CA GLY A 78 -5.07 1.18 15.69
C GLY A 78 -4.64 -0.25 15.38
N LYS A 79 -3.77 -0.41 14.37
CA LYS A 79 -3.23 -1.72 14.07
C LYS A 79 -2.65 -2.26 15.39
N ALA A 80 -2.92 -3.52 15.70
CA ALA A 80 -2.29 -4.15 16.84
C ALA A 80 -0.98 -4.78 16.38
N SER A 81 0.03 -4.74 17.24
CA SER A 81 1.23 -5.53 17.03
C SER A 81 0.88 -7.02 17.04
N GLN A 82 1.26 -7.75 16.00
CA GLN A 82 0.83 -9.13 15.75
C GLN A 82 1.94 -9.93 15.09
N LEU A 83 2.06 -11.21 15.45
CA LEU A 83 2.84 -12.19 14.71
C LEU A 83 1.86 -13.01 13.85
N LEU A 84 1.99 -12.91 12.53
CA LEU A 84 1.16 -13.65 11.59
C LEU A 84 1.86 -14.97 11.21
N PRO A 85 1.09 -16.05 10.97
CA PRO A 85 1.61 -17.26 10.35
C PRO A 85 2.33 -16.93 9.03
N GLY A 86 3.45 -17.60 8.77
CA GLY A 86 4.26 -17.36 7.56
C GLY A 86 5.40 -16.36 7.72
N GLY A 87 5.66 -15.85 8.93
CA GLY A 87 6.84 -15.06 9.23
C GLY A 87 6.64 -13.55 9.14
N TYR A 88 5.40 -13.06 9.17
CA TYR A 88 5.17 -11.61 9.15
C TYR A 88 4.97 -11.09 10.57
N VAL A 89 5.73 -10.08 10.95
CA VAL A 89 5.56 -9.35 12.20
C VAL A 89 5.01 -7.98 11.89
N ILE A 90 3.83 -7.67 12.43
CA ILE A 90 3.25 -6.33 12.41
C ILE A 90 3.61 -5.67 13.74
N MET A 91 4.19 -4.47 13.66
CA MET A 91 4.43 -3.60 14.81
C MET A 91 3.60 -2.35 14.58
N ALA A 92 2.81 -1.93 15.55
CA ALA A 92 1.89 -0.83 15.32
C ALA A 92 1.74 0.07 16.54
N ASP A 93 1.55 1.34 16.23
CA ASP A 93 1.29 2.46 17.11
C ASP A 93 0.17 3.31 16.44
N THR A 94 -0.17 4.44 17.06
CA THR A 94 -1.28 5.31 16.67
C THR A 94 -1.12 5.85 15.25
N ASP A 95 0.05 6.41 14.96
CA ASP A 95 0.33 7.07 13.66
C ASP A 95 1.33 6.30 12.81
N PHE A 96 1.92 5.24 13.36
CA PHE A 96 2.96 4.45 12.72
C PHE A 96 2.61 2.98 12.76
N TRP A 97 2.96 2.27 11.69
CA TRP A 97 3.01 0.84 11.74
C TRP A 97 4.07 0.33 10.79
N GLY A 98 4.64 -0.83 11.11
CA GLY A 98 5.62 -1.48 10.29
C GLY A 98 5.30 -2.95 10.12
N MET A 99 5.88 -3.53 9.08
CA MET A 99 5.82 -4.95 8.81
C MET A 99 7.23 -5.45 8.56
N LEU A 100 7.63 -6.48 9.30
CA LEU A 100 8.89 -7.18 9.12
C LEU A 100 8.64 -8.60 8.61
N CYS A 101 9.33 -8.98 7.54
CA CYS A 101 9.30 -10.32 6.96
C CYS A 101 10.43 -11.19 7.55
N PHE A 102 10.11 -12.00 8.55
CA PHE A 102 10.99 -13.07 9.00
C PHE A 102 11.04 -14.23 7.99
N PRO A 103 12.25 -14.73 7.66
CA PRO A 103 12.40 -15.82 6.71
C PRO A 103 11.85 -17.12 7.28
N MET A 104 10.80 -17.64 6.66
CA MET A 104 10.25 -18.97 6.94
C MET A 104 10.24 -19.81 5.67
N PHE A 105 11.39 -20.34 5.28
CA PHE A 105 11.55 -21.08 4.03
C PHE A 105 11.43 -22.59 4.23
N ARG A 106 10.49 -23.19 3.49
CA ARG A 106 10.44 -24.65 3.29
C ARG A 106 11.07 -25.09 1.96
N PHE A 107 11.12 -24.17 0.99
CA PHE A 107 11.65 -24.37 -0.35
C PHE A 107 12.45 -23.14 -0.78
N ARG A 108 13.14 -23.20 -1.93
CA ARG A 108 13.95 -22.09 -2.46
C ARG A 108 13.08 -20.82 -2.60
N PRO A 109 13.47 -19.70 -1.95
CA PRO A 109 12.73 -18.46 -2.09
C PRO A 109 12.81 -17.90 -3.50
N GLY A 110 11.68 -17.39 -4.02
CA GLY A 110 11.58 -16.75 -5.33
C GLY A 110 12.13 -15.31 -5.37
N HIS A 111 12.14 -14.64 -4.21
CA HIS A 111 12.69 -13.31 -3.98
C HIS A 111 13.55 -13.32 -2.71
N ASN A 112 14.59 -12.48 -2.65
CA ASN A 112 15.49 -12.40 -1.49
C ASN A 112 15.14 -11.21 -0.58
N ASP A 113 13.89 -11.19 -0.11
CA ASP A 113 13.34 -10.09 0.71
C ASP A 113 13.42 -10.46 2.20
N VAL A 114 14.48 -11.17 2.59
CA VAL A 114 14.70 -11.63 3.96
C VAL A 114 14.88 -10.42 4.86
N PHE A 115 14.10 -10.35 5.93
CA PHE A 115 14.03 -9.19 6.83
C PHE A 115 13.63 -7.89 6.12
N HIS A 116 12.93 -7.99 4.99
CA HIS A 116 12.28 -6.82 4.41
C HIS A 116 11.40 -6.15 5.45
N PHE A 117 11.53 -4.83 5.53
CA PHE A 117 10.84 -4.01 6.51
C PHE A 117 10.13 -2.89 5.78
N ASP A 118 8.81 -2.87 5.89
CA ASP A 118 7.99 -1.74 5.48
C ASP A 118 7.69 -0.85 6.69
N LEU A 119 7.86 0.46 6.54
CA LEU A 119 7.48 1.45 7.54
C LEU A 119 6.43 2.40 6.99
N TRP A 120 5.36 2.56 7.75
CA TRP A 120 4.23 3.42 7.43
C TRP A 120 4.06 4.49 8.48
N CYS A 121 3.74 5.70 8.03
CA CYS A 121 3.38 6.83 8.86
C CYS A 121 2.19 7.53 8.23
N ASN A 122 1.14 7.77 9.02
CA ASN A 122 -0.02 8.55 8.59
C ASN A 122 -0.69 8.09 7.28
N GLY A 123 -0.62 6.80 6.96
CA GLY A 123 -1.21 6.19 5.77
C GLY A 123 -0.29 6.16 4.55
N GLU A 124 0.92 6.71 4.65
CA GLU A 124 1.95 6.65 3.61
C GLU A 124 3.02 5.62 3.97
N ASN A 125 3.51 4.88 2.97
CA ASN A 125 4.64 3.97 3.14
C ASN A 125 5.94 4.73 2.85
N ILE A 126 6.74 4.98 3.88
CA ILE A 126 7.99 5.74 3.81
C ILE A 126 9.17 4.83 3.41
N CYS A 127 9.11 3.55 3.79
CA CYS A 127 10.18 2.59 3.50
C CYS A 127 9.60 1.42 2.72
N ARG A 128 9.28 1.66 1.44
CA ARG A 128 8.59 0.70 0.58
C ARG A 128 9.59 -0.09 -0.26
N ASP A 129 9.29 -1.36 -0.51
CA ASP A 129 9.90 -2.08 -1.63
C ASP A 129 9.46 -1.46 -2.99
N ASP A 130 10.47 -1.09 -3.79
CA ASP A 130 10.32 -0.62 -5.17
C ASP A 130 9.73 -1.72 -6.08
N GLY A 131 9.80 -2.97 -5.65
CA GLY A 131 9.31 -4.14 -6.37
C GLY A 131 10.27 -4.61 -7.45
N SER A 132 9.80 -5.58 -8.23
CA SER A 132 10.58 -6.07 -9.38
C SER A 132 10.54 -5.03 -10.50
N TYR A 133 11.67 -4.35 -10.75
CA TYR A 133 11.82 -3.45 -11.89
C TYR A 133 11.39 -4.16 -13.19
N SER A 134 10.67 -3.43 -14.04
CA SER A 134 10.11 -3.95 -15.29
C SER A 134 11.18 -4.64 -16.16
N TYR A 135 10.86 -5.83 -16.66
CA TYR A 135 11.67 -6.55 -17.66
C TYR A 135 11.64 -5.91 -19.07
N TYR A 136 10.98 -4.76 -19.24
CA TYR A 136 11.04 -4.01 -20.50
C TYR A 136 12.37 -3.23 -20.60
N HIS A 137 13.27 -3.72 -21.45
CA HIS A 137 14.34 -2.87 -21.98
C HIS A 137 13.73 -1.85 -22.96
N ARG A 138 13.53 -0.60 -22.52
CA ARG A 138 13.68 0.63 -23.32
C ARG A 138 13.41 1.91 -22.50
N ILE A 139 14.42 2.78 -22.45
CA ILE A 139 14.35 4.25 -22.28
C ILE A 139 13.58 4.79 -21.04
N ALA A 140 13.78 4.22 -19.85
CA ALA A 140 13.30 4.83 -18.59
C ALA A 140 14.41 5.42 -17.70
N THR A 141 15.68 5.18 -18.05
CA THR A 141 16.82 5.61 -17.23
C THR A 141 17.02 7.15 -17.24
N MET A 142 16.56 7.86 -18.26
CA MET A 142 16.83 9.29 -18.40
C MET A 142 15.89 10.18 -17.59
N LEU A 143 14.63 9.79 -17.40
CA LEU A 143 13.66 10.57 -16.59
C LEU A 143 13.88 10.38 -15.08
N ALA A 144 14.26 9.18 -14.64
CA ALA A 144 14.56 8.91 -13.22
C ALA A 144 15.81 9.64 -12.73
N ILE A 145 16.80 9.88 -13.60
CA ILE A 145 18.00 10.67 -13.26
C ILE A 145 17.67 12.18 -13.21
N LEU A 146 16.77 12.66 -14.08
CA LEU A 146 16.39 14.07 -14.11
C LEU A 146 15.51 14.48 -12.92
N ASP A 147 14.70 13.58 -12.37
CA ASP A 147 13.89 13.89 -11.18
C ASP A 147 14.72 13.88 -9.88
N ARG A 148 15.84 13.13 -9.85
CA ARG A 148 16.83 13.17 -8.75
C ARG A 148 17.63 14.48 -8.66
N GLN A 149 17.63 15.31 -9.72
CA GLN A 149 18.41 16.56 -9.77
C GLN A 149 17.60 17.81 -9.38
N LYS A 150 16.28 17.70 -9.16
CA LYS A 150 15.43 18.85 -8.78
C LYS A 150 15.61 19.43 -7.36
N PRO A 151 16.10 18.72 -6.32
CA PRO A 151 16.25 19.36 -5.01
C PRO A 151 17.45 20.32 -4.95
N THR A 152 18.41 20.25 -5.89
CA THR A 152 19.66 21.05 -5.82
C THR A 152 19.54 22.43 -6.48
N ILE A 153 18.57 22.66 -7.37
CA ILE A 153 18.45 23.94 -8.11
C ILE A 153 17.70 25.02 -7.28
N ARG A 154 16.86 24.63 -6.31
CA ARG A 154 16.13 25.62 -5.48
C ARG A 154 16.99 26.29 -4.40
N GLN A 155 18.12 25.72 -4.00
CA GLN A 155 19.02 26.35 -3.02
C GLN A 155 20.03 27.32 -3.66
N ALA A 156 20.41 27.12 -4.93
CA ALA A 156 21.31 28.05 -5.62
C ALA A 156 20.65 29.40 -5.96
N SER A 157 19.34 29.43 -6.20
CA SER A 157 18.63 30.68 -6.55
C SER A 157 18.37 31.61 -5.36
N MET A 158 18.43 31.11 -4.12
CA MET A 158 18.28 31.94 -2.91
C MET A 158 19.59 32.58 -2.44
N MET A 159 20.76 32.13 -2.92
CA MET A 159 22.06 32.63 -2.48
C MET A 159 22.60 33.78 -3.35
N VAL A 160 22.13 33.93 -4.60
CA VAL A 160 22.56 34.99 -5.53
C VAL A 160 21.89 36.34 -5.23
N ASN A 161 20.69 36.37 -4.63
CA ASN A 161 19.99 37.61 -4.29
C ASN A 161 20.45 38.30 -2.98
N ARG A 162 21.50 37.80 -2.32
CA ARG A 162 22.09 38.43 -1.12
C ARG A 162 23.46 39.08 -1.34
N CYS A 163 23.98 39.08 -2.57
CA CYS A 163 25.27 39.71 -2.89
C CYS A 163 25.16 40.90 -3.87
N GLN A 164 23.96 41.45 -4.07
CA GLN A 164 23.74 42.71 -4.80
C GLN A 164 23.06 43.77 -3.90
N GLY A 165 23.63 43.99 -2.73
CA GLY A 165 23.36 45.13 -1.86
C GLY A 165 24.68 45.74 -1.40
#